data_AF-A0A2X4TIJ8-F1
#
_entry.id   AF-A0A2X4TIJ8-F1
#
_cell.length_a   1.000
_cell.length_b   1.000
_cell.length_c   1.000
_cell.angle_alpha   90.00
_cell.angle_beta   90.00
_cell.angle_gamma   90.00
#
_symmetry.space_group_name_H-M   'P 1'
#
loop_
_entity.id
_entity.type
_entity.pdbx_description
1 polymer ?
#
loop_
_entity_poly.entity_id
_entity_poly.type
_entity_poly.pdbx_seq_one_letter_code
_entity_poly.pdbx_strand_id
1 'polypeptide(L)'
;MDEPESKGAITIATREKLDNLVFVINCNLQRLDGPVTGNGKIVNELEGIFEGAGWNVIKVMWGGRWDELLRKDTSGKLIQLMNETVDGDYQTFKSKDGAYVREHFFGKYPETAALVADWTDEQIWALNRGGHDPKKVYAALKKAQKPKAKQR
;
A
#
# COMPACT_ATOMS: atom_id res chain seq x y z
N MET A 1 7.76 -3.72 13.61
CA MET A 1 6.83 -4.87 13.58
C MET A 1 7.57 -6.21 13.60
N ASP A 2 8.91 -6.21 13.58
CA ASP A 2 9.71 -7.44 13.66
C ASP A 2 9.92 -7.90 15.10
N GLU A 3 9.83 -6.98 16.06
CA GLU A 3 9.89 -7.29 17.50
C GLU A 3 8.71 -8.17 17.91
N PRO A 4 8.94 -9.29 18.62
CA PRO A 4 7.90 -10.22 19.06
C PRO A 4 6.73 -9.54 19.77
N GLU A 5 7.00 -8.52 20.59
CA GLU A 5 6.04 -7.76 21.39
C GLU A 5 5.09 -6.95 20.50
N SER A 6 5.52 -6.55 19.30
CA SER A 6 4.71 -5.76 18.37
C SER A 6 3.50 -6.53 17.84
N LYS A 7 3.64 -7.86 17.68
CA LYS A 7 2.61 -8.73 17.06
C LYS A 7 2.07 -9.79 18.03
N GLY A 8 2.79 -10.12 19.10
CA GLY A 8 2.50 -11.28 19.97
C GLY A 8 1.15 -11.23 20.70
N ALA A 9 0.59 -10.04 20.93
CA ALA A 9 -0.66 -9.86 21.67
C ALA A 9 -1.82 -9.30 20.83
N ILE A 10 -1.70 -9.21 19.50
CA ILE A 10 -2.74 -8.57 18.67
C ILE A 10 -4.08 -9.31 18.72
N THR A 11 -4.10 -10.61 19.04
CA THR A 11 -5.34 -11.39 19.19
C THR A 11 -6.17 -10.96 20.40
N ILE A 12 -5.55 -10.35 21.42
CA ILE A 12 -6.26 -9.84 22.60
C ILE A 12 -7.22 -8.71 22.23
N ALA A 13 -6.83 -7.82 21.32
CA ALA A 13 -7.70 -6.73 20.88
C ALA A 13 -9.01 -7.24 20.26
N THR A 14 -8.94 -8.35 19.51
CA THR A 14 -10.13 -9.00 18.94
C THR A 14 -10.96 -9.69 20.02
N ARG A 15 -10.31 -10.42 20.96
CA ARG A 15 -11.00 -11.11 22.08
C ARG A 15 -11.78 -10.12 22.96
N GLU A 16 -11.15 -9.01 23.30
CA GLU A 16 -11.72 -7.95 24.14
C GLU A 16 -12.54 -6.93 23.34
N LYS A 17 -12.69 -7.12 22.01
CA LYS A 17 -13.44 -6.24 21.10
C LYS A 17 -13.05 -4.76 21.26
N LEU A 18 -11.75 -4.47 21.28
CA LEU A 18 -11.19 -3.13 21.46
C LEU A 18 -11.39 -2.25 20.23
N ASP A 19 -12.61 -1.80 19.98
CA ASP A 19 -12.94 -0.85 18.92
C ASP A 19 -12.48 0.60 19.21
N ASN A 20 -11.93 0.82 20.41
CA ASN A 20 -11.25 2.03 20.83
C ASN A 20 -9.73 2.03 20.53
N LEU A 21 -9.20 0.96 19.90
CA LEU A 21 -7.78 0.83 19.55
C LEU A 21 -7.59 0.93 18.03
N VAL A 22 -6.67 1.81 17.60
CA VAL A 22 -6.25 1.94 16.20
C VAL A 22 -4.75 1.84 16.11
N PHE A 23 -4.25 0.86 15.34
CA PHE A 23 -2.84 0.77 14.98
C PHE A 23 -2.60 1.54 13.67
N VAL A 24 -1.67 2.50 13.72
CA VAL A 24 -1.19 3.22 12.55
C VAL A 24 0.25 2.80 12.30
N ILE A 25 0.45 1.94 11.30
CA ILE A 25 1.78 1.42 10.93
C ILE A 25 2.27 2.20 9.71
N ASN A 26 3.36 2.96 9.86
CA ASN A 26 3.98 3.67 8.76
C ASN A 26 4.82 2.70 7.90
N CYS A 27 4.26 2.25 6.78
CA CYS A 27 4.91 1.34 5.85
C CYS A 27 5.73 2.10 4.79
N ASN A 28 6.82 2.76 5.21
CA ASN A 28 7.80 3.33 4.27
C ASN A 28 8.68 2.26 3.57
N LEU A 29 8.49 0.99 3.93
CA LEU A 29 9.19 -0.22 3.43
C LEU A 29 10.67 -0.31 3.85
N GLN A 30 11.10 0.46 4.85
CA GLN A 30 12.49 0.57 5.29
C GLN A 30 12.62 0.38 6.80
N ARG A 31 13.78 -0.16 7.20
CA ARG A 31 14.38 -0.07 8.53
C ARG A 31 15.67 0.77 8.44
N LEU A 32 16.41 0.89 9.54
CA LEU A 32 17.59 1.77 9.60
C LEU A 32 18.62 1.46 8.51
N ASP A 33 18.92 0.18 8.29
CA ASP A 33 20.00 -0.26 7.38
C ASP A 33 19.49 -0.88 6.06
N GLY A 34 18.27 -0.54 5.62
CA GLY A 34 17.74 -1.00 4.33
C GLY A 34 16.27 -1.39 4.35
N PRO A 35 15.76 -2.10 3.33
CA PRO A 35 14.37 -2.57 3.31
C PRO A 35 14.05 -3.52 4.46
N VAL A 36 12.78 -3.54 4.91
CA VAL A 36 12.31 -4.50 5.92
C VAL A 36 12.33 -5.92 5.32
N THR A 37 11.62 -6.12 4.20
CA THR A 37 11.58 -7.38 3.45
C THR A 37 11.71 -7.11 1.94
N GLY A 38 12.93 -6.84 1.46
CA GLY A 38 13.18 -6.40 0.07
C GLY A 38 12.65 -7.35 -1.01
N ASN A 39 12.77 -8.67 -0.82
CA ASN A 39 12.26 -9.69 -1.75
C ASN A 39 10.79 -10.06 -1.51
N GLY A 40 10.13 -9.38 -0.57
CA GLY A 40 8.74 -9.63 -0.17
C GLY A 40 7.91 -8.35 -0.24
N LYS A 41 6.82 -8.36 0.54
CA LYS A 41 5.86 -7.25 0.63
C LYS A 41 5.38 -7.09 2.07
N ILE A 42 6.03 -6.23 2.85
CA ILE A 42 5.74 -6.08 4.29
C ILE A 42 4.29 -5.68 4.55
N VAL A 43 3.69 -4.87 3.66
CA VAL A 43 2.27 -4.48 3.79
C VAL A 43 1.34 -5.69 3.68
N ASN A 44 1.64 -6.64 2.79
CA ASN A 44 0.85 -7.86 2.63
C ASN A 44 1.08 -8.84 3.80
N GLU A 45 2.31 -8.93 4.31
CA GLU A 45 2.59 -9.72 5.52
C GLU A 45 1.78 -9.20 6.72
N LEU A 46 1.81 -7.88 6.93
CA LEU A 46 1.04 -7.24 8.00
C LEU A 46 -0.46 -7.40 7.80
N GLU A 47 -0.98 -7.24 6.58
CA GLU A 47 -2.37 -7.52 6.28
C GLU A 47 -2.75 -8.95 6.67
N GLY A 48 -2.01 -9.96 6.20
CA GLY A 48 -2.29 -11.36 6.48
C GLY A 48 -2.29 -11.69 7.98
N ILE A 49 -1.31 -11.18 8.72
CA ILE A 49 -1.20 -11.40 10.17
C ILE A 49 -2.35 -10.70 10.93
N PHE A 50 -2.65 -9.44 10.62
CA PHE A 50 -3.69 -8.69 11.33
C PHE A 50 -5.10 -9.17 10.97
N GLU A 51 -5.37 -9.42 9.70
CA GLU A 51 -6.66 -9.97 9.25
C GLU A 51 -6.88 -11.37 9.82
N GLY A 52 -5.85 -12.22 9.81
CA GLY A 52 -5.88 -13.54 10.47
C GLY A 52 -6.10 -13.46 11.98
N ALA A 53 -5.68 -12.38 12.64
CA ALA A 53 -5.96 -12.09 14.04
C ALA A 53 -7.34 -11.44 14.29
N GLY A 54 -8.16 -11.23 13.25
CA GLY A 54 -9.51 -10.69 13.34
C GLY A 54 -9.61 -9.16 13.31
N TRP A 55 -8.52 -8.46 12.98
CA TRP A 55 -8.53 -7.01 12.88
C TRP A 55 -9.22 -6.51 11.61
N ASN A 56 -9.71 -5.27 11.66
CA ASN A 56 -10.10 -4.54 10.47
C ASN A 56 -8.88 -3.87 9.84
N VAL A 57 -8.40 -4.38 8.71
CA VAL A 57 -7.23 -3.83 8.01
C VAL A 57 -7.67 -2.78 6.99
N ILE A 58 -7.02 -1.61 6.99
CA ILE A 58 -7.25 -0.53 6.02
C ILE A 58 -5.91 -0.18 5.38
N LYS A 59 -5.72 -0.58 4.11
CA LYS A 59 -4.51 -0.26 3.34
C LYS A 59 -4.66 1.09 2.61
N VAL A 60 -3.71 1.99 2.84
CA VAL A 60 -3.65 3.31 2.20
C VAL A 60 -2.47 3.34 1.22
N MET A 61 -2.62 2.62 0.10
CA MET A 61 -1.50 2.33 -0.82
C MET A 61 -1.14 3.50 -1.72
N TRP A 62 -2.13 4.06 -2.43
CA TRP A 62 -1.93 4.99 -3.53
C TRP A 62 -2.64 6.32 -3.30
N GLY A 63 -1.99 7.42 -3.69
CA GLY A 63 -2.61 8.75 -3.66
C GLY A 63 -3.60 8.96 -4.81
N GLY A 64 -4.33 10.06 -4.78
CA GLY A 64 -5.41 10.34 -5.74
C GLY A 64 -4.97 10.45 -7.20
N ARG A 65 -3.67 10.69 -7.47
CA ARG A 65 -3.12 10.72 -8.84
C ARG A 65 -3.20 9.36 -9.55
N TRP A 66 -3.30 8.27 -8.79
CA TRP A 66 -3.48 6.92 -9.33
C TRP A 66 -4.94 6.58 -9.66
N ASP A 67 -5.91 7.34 -9.14
CA ASP A 67 -7.33 6.98 -9.24
C ASP A 67 -7.80 6.93 -10.71
N GLU A 68 -7.27 7.80 -11.57
CA GLU A 68 -7.59 7.79 -13.00
C GLU A 68 -6.97 6.61 -13.73
N LEU A 69 -5.68 6.31 -13.50
CA LEU A 69 -4.99 5.17 -14.10
C LEU A 69 -5.67 3.85 -13.73
N LEU A 70 -6.00 3.67 -12.45
CA LEU A 70 -6.69 2.47 -11.95
C LEU A 70 -8.11 2.34 -12.52
N ARG A 71 -8.79 3.46 -12.80
CA ARG A 71 -10.13 3.44 -13.41
C ARG A 71 -10.08 3.18 -14.91
N LYS A 72 -9.06 3.70 -15.61
CA LYS A 72 -8.84 3.56 -17.05
C LYS A 72 -8.39 2.14 -17.42
N ASP A 73 -7.70 1.45 -16.51
CA ASP A 73 -7.24 0.08 -16.73
C ASP A 73 -8.39 -0.94 -16.69
N THR A 74 -8.97 -1.21 -17.86
CA THR A 74 -9.97 -2.28 -18.03
C THR A 74 -9.35 -3.67 -18.11
N SER A 75 -8.02 -3.79 -18.28
CA SER A 75 -7.32 -5.07 -18.38
C SER A 75 -7.04 -5.71 -17.02
N GLY A 76 -6.98 -4.88 -15.96
CA GLY A 76 -6.53 -5.28 -14.62
C GLY A 76 -5.02 -5.50 -14.52
N LYS A 77 -4.25 -5.23 -15.58
CA LYS A 77 -2.79 -5.42 -15.60
C LYS A 77 -2.06 -4.47 -14.68
N LEU A 78 -2.57 -3.28 -14.44
CA LEU A 78 -1.97 -2.36 -13.47
C LEU A 78 -2.07 -2.92 -12.05
N ILE A 79 -3.21 -3.51 -11.69
CA ILE A 79 -3.38 -4.18 -10.39
C ILE A 79 -2.48 -5.41 -10.31
N GLN A 80 -2.40 -6.21 -11.38
CA GLN A 80 -1.49 -7.36 -11.43
C GLN A 80 -0.04 -6.91 -11.19
N LEU A 81 0.43 -5.93 -11.96
CA LEU A 81 1.75 -5.33 -11.84
C LEU A 81 2.02 -4.84 -10.41
N MET A 82 1.09 -4.08 -9.82
CA MET A 82 1.24 -3.57 -8.46
C MET A 82 1.38 -4.69 -7.42
N ASN A 83 0.68 -5.81 -7.63
CA ASN A 83 0.69 -6.96 -6.73
C ASN A 83 1.98 -7.77 -6.83
N GLU A 84 2.52 -7.97 -8.03
CA GLU A 84 3.75 -8.76 -8.24
C GLU A 84 5.05 -7.99 -7.95
N THR A 85 5.07 -6.65 -8.04
CA THR A 85 6.24 -5.83 -7.69
C THR A 85 6.57 -5.94 -6.20
N VAL A 86 7.82 -6.29 -5.87
CA VAL A 86 8.28 -6.44 -4.47
C VAL A 86 8.76 -5.11 -3.87
N ASP A 87 8.92 -5.07 -2.55
CA ASP A 87 9.28 -3.84 -1.83
C ASP A 87 10.64 -3.26 -2.28
N GLY A 88 11.62 -4.12 -2.58
CA GLY A 88 12.93 -3.71 -3.09
C GLY A 88 12.85 -2.95 -4.42
N ASP A 89 11.98 -3.41 -5.32
CA ASP A 89 11.73 -2.73 -6.60
C ASP A 89 11.06 -1.37 -6.36
N TYR A 90 10.05 -1.30 -5.48
CA TYR A 90 9.42 -0.02 -5.12
C TYR A 90 10.37 0.98 -4.48
N GLN A 91 11.38 0.52 -3.73
CA GLN A 91 12.43 1.40 -3.22
C GLN A 91 13.39 1.85 -4.32
N THR A 92 13.72 0.96 -5.25
CA THR A 92 14.55 1.30 -6.41
C THR A 92 13.85 2.34 -7.29
N PHE A 93 12.56 2.17 -7.58
CA PHE A 93 11.80 3.18 -8.32
C PHE A 93 11.85 4.54 -7.63
N LYS A 94 11.75 4.58 -6.30
CA LYS A 94 11.75 5.84 -5.56
C LYS A 94 13.10 6.56 -5.52
N SER A 95 14.20 5.88 -5.86
CA SER A 95 15.55 6.46 -5.94
C SER A 95 15.99 6.85 -7.35
N LYS A 96 15.12 6.69 -8.35
CA LYS A 96 15.38 6.98 -9.77
C LYS A 96 14.54 8.18 -10.24
N ASP A 97 14.06 8.15 -11.48
CA ASP A 97 13.28 9.20 -12.13
C ASP A 97 12.04 8.63 -12.84
N GLY A 98 11.26 9.51 -13.47
CA GLY A 98 10.05 9.11 -14.19
C GLY A 98 10.29 8.22 -15.41
N ALA A 99 11.39 8.43 -16.14
CA ALA A 99 11.77 7.61 -17.28
C ALA A 99 12.04 6.16 -16.86
N TYR A 100 12.77 5.98 -15.75
CA TYR A 100 13.03 4.67 -15.18
C TYR A 100 11.74 3.98 -14.72
N VAL A 101 10.81 4.71 -14.11
CA VAL A 101 9.49 4.16 -13.73
C VAL A 101 8.66 3.79 -14.96
N ARG A 102 8.69 4.60 -16.01
CA ARG A 102 8.03 4.28 -17.29
C ARG A 102 8.54 2.96 -17.84
N GLU A 103 9.86 2.78 -17.93
CA GLU A 103 10.47 1.61 -18.54
C GLU A 103 10.32 0.35 -17.67
N HIS A 104 10.70 0.44 -16.40
CA HIS A 104 10.86 -0.75 -15.54
C HIS A 104 9.62 -1.12 -14.72
N PHE A 105 8.65 -0.20 -14.57
CA PHE A 105 7.37 -0.51 -13.93
C PHE A 105 6.27 -0.61 -14.99
N PHE A 106 5.89 0.50 -15.62
CA PHE A 106 4.78 0.50 -16.60
C PHE A 106 5.13 -0.29 -17.87
N GLY A 107 6.39 -0.30 -18.30
CA GLY A 107 6.87 -1.01 -19.49
C GLY A 107 6.85 -2.53 -19.39
N LYS A 108 6.56 -3.09 -18.20
CA LYS A 108 6.52 -4.54 -17.98
C LYS A 108 5.41 -5.25 -18.78
N TYR A 109 4.31 -4.55 -19.04
CA TYR A 109 3.20 -5.03 -19.86
C TYR A 109 2.80 -3.99 -20.91
N PRO A 110 2.44 -4.40 -22.14
CA PRO A 110 1.94 -3.47 -23.16
C PRO A 110 0.74 -2.65 -22.67
N GLU A 111 -0.15 -3.26 -21.90
CA GLU A 111 -1.35 -2.62 -21.35
C GLU A 111 -1.00 -1.53 -20.35
N THR A 112 -0.06 -1.79 -19.43
CA THR A 112 0.38 -0.78 -18.45
C THR A 112 1.24 0.31 -19.09
N ALA A 113 2.01 -0.01 -20.13
CA ALA A 113 2.76 0.97 -20.90
C ALA A 113 1.82 1.94 -21.63
N ALA A 114 0.74 1.41 -22.22
CA ALA A 114 -0.27 2.22 -22.91
C ALA A 114 -1.03 3.17 -21.96
N LEU A 115 -1.17 2.83 -20.67
CA LEU A 115 -1.86 3.69 -19.70
C LEU A 115 -1.16 5.04 -19.49
N VAL A 116 0.16 5.10 -19.66
CA VAL A 116 1.00 6.28 -19.44
C VAL A 116 1.70 6.76 -20.71
N ALA A 117 1.30 6.24 -21.88
CA ALA A 117 1.95 6.56 -23.16
C ALA A 117 1.87 8.06 -23.51
N ASP A 118 0.80 8.72 -23.10
CA ASP A 118 0.53 10.16 -23.28
C ASP A 118 1.01 11.03 -22.10
N TRP A 119 1.59 10.42 -21.07
CA TRP A 119 2.09 11.14 -19.90
C TRP A 119 3.55 11.57 -20.11
N THR A 120 3.97 12.68 -19.52
CA THR A 120 5.40 13.03 -19.40
C THR A 120 6.05 12.25 -18.26
N ASP A 121 7.38 12.16 -18.27
CA ASP A 121 8.12 11.49 -17.19
C ASP A 121 7.93 12.22 -15.84
N GLU A 122 7.75 13.54 -15.84
CA GLU A 122 7.44 14.31 -14.64
C GLU A 122 6.05 13.97 -14.09
N GLN A 123 5.07 13.71 -14.95
CA GLN A 123 3.73 13.28 -14.54
C GLN A 123 3.76 11.88 -13.94
N ILE A 124 4.54 10.96 -14.53
CA ILE A 124 4.77 9.63 -13.96
C ILE A 124 5.48 9.75 -12.60
N TRP A 125 6.52 10.57 -12.51
CA TRP A 125 7.28 10.79 -11.28
C TRP A 125 6.46 11.43 -10.17
N ALA A 126 5.47 12.24 -10.55
CA ALA A 126 4.52 12.88 -9.66
C ALA A 126 3.55 11.89 -8.99
N LEU A 127 3.45 10.63 -9.43
CA LEU A 127 2.62 9.62 -8.78
C LEU A 127 3.06 9.38 -7.33
N ASN A 128 2.13 9.54 -6.38
CA ASN A 128 2.43 9.54 -4.94
C ASN A 128 1.85 8.32 -4.20
N ARG A 129 2.48 7.96 -3.06
CA ARG A 129 1.96 6.94 -2.13
C ARG A 129 0.82 7.52 -1.29
N GLY A 130 -0.12 6.66 -0.90
CA GLY A 130 -1.36 7.06 -0.22
C GLY A 130 -1.16 7.73 1.13
N GLY A 131 -0.10 7.37 1.88
CA GLY A 131 0.26 8.03 3.15
C GLY A 131 0.60 9.53 3.01
N HIS A 132 0.89 10.01 1.80
CA HIS A 132 1.13 11.43 1.51
C HIS A 132 -0.08 12.14 0.90
N ASP A 133 -1.23 11.49 0.82
CA ASP A 133 -2.48 12.08 0.35
C ASP A 133 -3.44 12.29 1.54
N PRO A 134 -3.65 13.55 2.00
CA PRO A 134 -4.52 13.84 3.13
C PRO A 134 -5.95 13.31 2.96
N LYS A 135 -6.48 13.25 1.73
CA LYS A 135 -7.83 12.73 1.49
C LYS A 135 -7.89 11.24 1.76
N LYS A 136 -6.86 10.49 1.34
CA LYS A 136 -6.78 9.03 1.55
C LYS A 136 -6.57 8.69 3.03
N VAL A 137 -5.69 9.44 3.71
CA VAL A 137 -5.46 9.28 5.17
C VAL A 137 -6.72 9.62 5.97
N TYR A 138 -7.39 10.74 5.65
CA TYR A 138 -8.65 11.11 6.28
C TYR A 138 -9.72 10.04 6.11
N ALA A 139 -9.89 9.51 4.89
CA ALA A 139 -10.87 8.46 4.62
C ALA A 139 -10.60 7.19 5.47
N ALA A 140 -9.33 6.82 5.63
CA ALA A 140 -8.92 5.67 6.45
C ALA A 140 -9.25 5.88 7.94
N LEU A 141 -8.85 7.02 8.51
CA LEU A 141 -9.13 7.33 9.92
C LEU A 141 -10.63 7.50 10.18
N LYS A 142 -11.36 8.11 9.23
CA LYS A 142 -12.81 8.24 9.34
C LYS A 142 -13.52 6.88 9.29
N LYS A 143 -13.01 5.92 8.51
CA LYS A 143 -13.50 4.54 8.50
C LYS A 143 -13.17 3.82 9.80
N ALA A 144 -11.96 4.00 10.34
CA ALA A 144 -11.54 3.39 11.61
C ALA A 144 -12.34 3.88 12.83
N GLN A 145 -12.77 5.16 12.84
CA GLN A 145 -13.61 5.72 13.90
C GLN A 145 -15.04 5.17 13.94
N LYS A 146 -15.52 4.53 12.87
CA LYS A 146 -16.87 3.98 12.86
C LYS A 146 -16.87 2.66 13.62
N PRO A 147 -17.64 2.54 14.72
CA PRO A 147 -17.78 1.25 15.40
C PRO A 147 -18.33 0.23 14.39
N LYS A 148 -17.80 -0.99 14.40
CA LYS A 148 -18.44 -2.09 13.66
C LYS A 148 -19.86 -2.22 14.22
N ALA A 149 -20.87 -2.21 13.35
CA ALA A 149 -22.23 -2.56 13.76
C ALA A 149 -22.15 -3.91 14.49
N LYS A 150 -22.66 -3.96 15.72
CA LYS A 150 -22.74 -5.20 16.51
C LYS A 150 -23.34 -6.29 15.62
N GLN A 151 -22.54 -7.26 15.18
CA GLN A 151 -23.08 -8.52 14.70
C GLN A 151 -23.77 -9.12 15.93
N ARG A 152 -25.11 -9.13 15.88
CA ARG A 152 -25.98 -9.79 16.85
C ARG A 152 -25.80 -11.29 16.73
#